data_AF-A0A3B0K1X8-F1
#
_entry.id   AF-A0A3B0K1X8-F1
#
_cell.length_a   1.000
_cell.length_b   1.000
_cell.length_c   1.000
_cell.angle_alpha   90.00
_cell.angle_beta   90.00
_cell.angle_gamma   90.00
#
_symmetry.space_group_name_H-M   'P 1'
#
loop_
_entity.id
_entity.type
_entity.pdbx_description
1 polymer ?
#
loop_
_entity_poly.entity_id
_entity_poly.type
_entity_poly.pdbx_seq_one_letter_code
_entity_poly.pdbx_strand_id
1 'polypeptide(L)'
;MMSMSSSPPATPTGVQTDSEGLILPKKLINPCMENTDRKELHRELKFNARIGKSVLNQKSELQRAYDKQKERHAAAEHHSPDAELVGGIPGLKGELGRVILERAQKHEAAQKQDADESDDRQYVNPEYLNVRAKLRAANGPN
;
A
#
# COMPACT_ATOMS: atom_id res chain seq x y z
N MET A 1 27.76 38.35 12.15
CA MET A 1 28.76 37.42 11.59
C MET A 1 29.06 37.92 10.18
N MET A 2 30.25 38.47 9.94
CA MET A 2 30.60 39.12 8.67
C MET A 2 30.97 38.08 7.61
N SER A 3 30.25 38.04 6.50
CA SER A 3 30.57 37.21 5.32
C SER A 3 31.83 37.72 4.64
N MET A 4 32.92 36.98 4.75
CA MET A 4 34.15 37.21 4.00
C MET A 4 34.01 36.58 2.61
N SER A 5 33.56 37.36 1.63
CA SER A 5 33.65 37.00 0.21
C SER A 5 35.08 37.17 -0.27
N SER A 6 35.97 36.22 0.03
CA SER A 6 37.30 36.17 -0.58
C SER A 6 37.18 35.67 -2.02
N SER A 7 37.02 36.59 -2.97
CA SER A 7 37.23 36.29 -4.38
C SER A 7 38.67 35.76 -4.57
N PRO A 8 38.89 34.64 -5.29
CA PRO A 8 40.23 34.10 -5.44
C PRO A 8 41.09 35.07 -6.24
N PRO A 9 42.37 35.28 -5.86
CA PRO A 9 43.27 36.14 -6.62
C PRO A 9 43.44 35.60 -8.04
N ALA A 10 43.30 36.47 -9.03
CA ALA A 10 43.48 36.14 -10.43
C ALA A 10 44.85 35.49 -10.65
N THR A 11 44.86 34.28 -11.20
CA THR A 11 46.09 33.54 -11.48
C THR A 11 46.85 34.24 -12.61
N PRO A 12 48.14 34.58 -12.42
CA PRO A 12 48.92 35.26 -13.45
C PRO A 12 49.11 34.33 -14.66
N THR A 13 48.47 34.68 -15.77
CA THR A 13 48.59 34.05 -17.09
C THR A 13 49.91 34.44 -17.74
N GLY A 14 51.03 33.96 -17.19
CA GLY A 14 52.38 34.21 -17.74
C GLY A 14 53.44 33.28 -17.14
N VAL A 15 54.59 33.18 -17.79
CA VAL A 15 55.79 32.56 -17.22
C VAL A 15 56.38 33.58 -16.25
N GLN A 16 56.50 33.22 -14.97
CA GLN A 16 57.17 34.10 -13.99
C GLN A 16 58.66 33.76 -13.97
N THR A 17 59.50 34.77 -14.00
CA THR A 17 60.96 34.65 -13.91
C THR A 17 61.46 35.37 -12.66
N ASP A 18 62.56 34.90 -12.09
CA ASP A 18 63.26 35.61 -11.02
C ASP A 18 64.08 36.80 -11.56
N SER A 19 64.82 37.49 -10.68
CA SER A 19 65.68 38.63 -11.04
C SER A 19 66.82 38.25 -12.00
N GLU A 20 67.19 36.97 -12.04
CA GLU A 20 68.23 36.41 -12.90
C GLU A 20 67.66 35.82 -14.20
N GLY A 21 66.34 35.93 -14.41
CA GLY A 21 65.64 35.40 -15.60
C GLY A 21 65.32 33.91 -15.55
N LEU A 22 65.54 33.21 -14.44
CA LEU A 22 65.18 31.80 -14.26
C LEU A 22 63.68 31.63 -14.04
N ILE A 23 63.09 30.64 -14.70
CA ILE A 23 61.64 30.36 -14.62
C ILE A 23 61.27 29.82 -13.24
N LEU A 24 60.32 30.47 -12.59
CA LEU A 24 59.76 30.03 -11.32
C LEU A 24 58.75 28.88 -11.51
N PRO A 25 58.80 27.83 -10.66
CA PRO A 25 57.79 26.78 -10.66
C PRO A 25 56.38 27.33 -10.44
N LYS A 26 55.44 26.96 -11.32
CA LYS A 26 54.04 27.37 -11.22
C LYS A 26 53.27 26.40 -10.33
N LYS A 27 52.46 26.92 -9.41
CA LYS A 27 51.49 26.10 -8.68
C LYS A 27 50.43 25.60 -9.67
N LEU A 28 50.29 24.29 -9.78
CA LEU A 28 49.23 23.68 -10.59
C LEU A 28 47.87 23.96 -9.95
N ILE A 29 46.92 24.39 -10.77
CA ILE A 29 45.54 24.58 -10.35
C ILE A 29 44.91 23.19 -10.22
N ASN A 30 44.27 22.93 -9.09
CA ASN A 30 43.51 21.71 -8.90
C ASN A 30 42.09 21.90 -9.45
N PRO A 31 41.73 21.26 -10.57
CA PRO A 31 40.40 21.42 -11.17
C PRO A 31 39.28 20.93 -10.23
N CYS A 32 39.58 20.00 -9.31
CA CYS A 32 38.62 19.53 -8.31
C CYS A 32 38.32 20.57 -7.22
N MET A 33 39.15 21.61 -7.07
CA MET A 33 38.95 22.68 -6.09
C MET A 33 38.14 23.84 -6.68
N GLU A 34 38.27 24.10 -7.98
CA GLU A 34 37.55 25.14 -8.70
C GLU A 34 36.13 24.72 -9.09
N ASN A 35 35.91 23.44 -9.40
CA ASN A 35 34.58 22.94 -9.77
C ASN A 35 33.69 22.75 -8.51
N THR A 36 32.78 23.72 -8.28
CA THR A 36 31.82 23.71 -7.16
C THR A 36 30.87 22.52 -7.22
N ASP A 37 30.32 22.21 -8.39
CA ASP A 37 29.36 21.12 -8.59
C ASP A 37 29.98 19.77 -8.20
N ARG A 38 31.23 19.55 -8.59
CA ARG A 38 31.99 18.36 -8.20
C ARG A 38 32.20 18.27 -6.69
N LYS A 39 32.48 19.39 -6.03
CA LYS A 39 32.67 19.44 -4.56
C LYS A 39 31.38 19.13 -3.83
N GLU A 40 30.26 19.65 -4.35
CA GLU A 40 28.93 19.41 -3.79
C GLU A 40 28.51 17.95 -3.98
N LEU A 41 28.64 17.41 -5.19
CA LEU A 41 28.39 15.99 -5.47
C LEU A 41 29.24 15.08 -4.57
N HIS A 42 30.54 15.37 -4.41
CA HIS A 42 31.42 14.59 -3.54
C HIS A 42 30.99 14.64 -2.06
N ARG A 43 30.50 15.79 -1.59
CA ARG A 43 29.97 15.96 -0.24
C ARG A 43 28.71 15.12 -0.05
N GLU A 44 27.79 15.17 -1.00
CA GLU A 44 26.55 14.40 -0.97
C GLU A 44 26.80 12.89 -0.99
N LEU A 45 27.67 12.42 -1.89
CA LEU A 45 28.04 11.00 -1.98
C LEU A 45 28.67 10.50 -0.68
N LYS A 46 29.59 11.27 -0.07
CA LYS A 46 30.16 10.94 1.24
C LYS A 46 29.10 10.89 2.34
N PHE A 47 28.16 11.83 2.32
CA PHE A 47 27.06 11.85 3.29
C PHE A 47 26.16 10.62 3.16
N ASN A 48 25.78 10.26 1.93
CA ASN A 48 24.95 9.09 1.65
C ASN A 48 25.66 7.79 2.03
N ALA A 49 26.96 7.67 1.74
CA ALA A 49 27.78 6.52 2.17
C ALA A 49 27.82 6.40 3.71
N ARG A 50 27.97 7.52 4.42
CA ARG A 50 27.96 7.54 5.90
C ARG A 50 26.62 7.11 6.49
N ILE A 51 25.51 7.46 5.85
CA ILE A 51 24.16 7.06 6.28
C ILE A 51 23.81 5.63 5.82
N GLY A 52 24.58 5.05 4.89
CA GLY A 52 24.27 3.75 4.28
C GLY A 52 23.18 3.82 3.21
N LYS A 53 22.92 5.00 2.63
CA LYS A 53 21.97 5.17 1.51
C LYS A 53 22.68 4.90 0.18
N SER A 54 22.36 3.79 -0.49
CA SER A 54 22.89 3.46 -1.82
C SER A 54 22.30 4.37 -2.88
N VAL A 55 23.06 5.32 -3.44
CA VAL A 55 22.59 6.20 -4.54
C VAL A 55 22.38 5.47 -5.88
N LEU A 56 22.98 4.29 -6.03
CA LEU A 56 22.82 3.45 -7.21
C LEU A 56 21.50 2.66 -7.12
N ASN A 57 20.78 2.59 -8.24
CA ASN A 57 19.56 1.80 -8.41
C ASN A 57 18.42 2.19 -7.46
N GLN A 58 18.39 3.43 -6.96
CA GLN A 58 17.24 3.93 -6.23
C GLN A 58 16.08 4.16 -7.19
N LYS A 59 14.92 3.57 -6.86
CA LYS A 59 13.64 4.08 -7.37
C LYS A 59 13.57 5.59 -7.12
N SER A 60 13.13 6.36 -8.11
CA SER A 60 12.93 7.81 -7.97
C SER A 60 12.03 8.10 -6.76
N GLU A 61 12.13 9.29 -6.17
CA GLU A 61 11.25 9.68 -5.06
C GLU A 61 9.78 9.52 -5.42
N LEU A 62 9.42 9.89 -6.66
CA LEU A 62 8.08 9.69 -7.22
C LEU A 62 7.67 8.21 -7.22
N GLN A 63 8.55 7.31 -7.66
CA GLN A 63 8.24 5.88 -7.67
C GLN A 63 8.07 5.33 -6.25
N ARG A 64 8.90 5.78 -5.29
CA ARG A 64 8.72 5.43 -3.87
C ARG A 64 7.39 5.94 -3.31
N ALA A 65 6.96 7.13 -3.68
CA ALA A 65 5.68 7.69 -3.28
C ALA A 65 4.51 6.89 -3.85
N TYR A 66 4.57 6.54 -5.15
CA TYR A 66 3.57 5.67 -5.79
C TYR A 66 3.49 4.29 -5.14
N ASP A 67 4.64 3.65 -4.90
CA ASP A 67 4.68 2.33 -4.26
C ASP A 67 4.09 2.39 -2.85
N LYS A 68 4.42 3.44 -2.06
CA LYS A 68 3.86 3.67 -0.74
C LYS A 68 2.35 3.92 -0.76
N GLN A 69 1.86 4.67 -1.75
CA GLN A 69 0.42 4.90 -1.92
C GLN A 69 -0.31 3.60 -2.30
N LYS A 70 0.28 2.79 -3.19
CA LYS A 70 -0.25 1.49 -3.58
C LYS A 70 -0.29 0.51 -2.41
N GLU A 71 0.77 0.46 -1.61
CA GLU A 71 0.82 -0.34 -0.37
C GLU A 71 -0.26 0.11 0.63
N ARG A 72 -0.42 1.42 0.84
CA ARG A 72 -1.47 1.96 1.71
C ARG A 72 -2.87 1.60 1.22
N HIS A 73 -3.10 1.65 -0.09
CA HIS A 73 -4.38 1.24 -0.67
C HIS A 73 -4.62 -0.27 -0.47
N ALA A 74 -3.62 -1.10 -0.76
CA ALA A 74 -3.73 -2.55 -0.54
C ALA A 74 -3.98 -2.90 0.93
N ALA A 75 -3.26 -2.28 1.86
CA ALA A 75 -3.47 -2.48 3.31
C ALA A 75 -4.88 -2.04 3.76
N ALA A 76 -5.41 -0.94 3.22
CA ALA A 76 -6.77 -0.51 3.51
C ALA A 76 -7.83 -1.51 3.00
N GLU A 77 -7.59 -2.12 1.84
CA GLU A 77 -8.48 -3.16 1.31
C GLU A 77 -8.43 -4.44 2.17
N HIS A 78 -7.25 -4.84 2.65
CA HIS A 78 -7.09 -6.03 3.51
C HIS A 78 -7.61 -5.85 4.94
N HIS A 79 -7.69 -4.62 5.45
CA HIS A 79 -8.17 -4.33 6.81
C HIS A 79 -9.61 -3.79 6.86
N SER A 80 -10.29 -3.69 5.72
CA SER A 80 -11.72 -3.37 5.72
C SER A 80 -12.53 -4.60 6.18
N PRO A 81 -13.45 -4.46 7.16
CA PRO A 81 -14.27 -5.58 7.63
C PRO A 81 -15.21 -6.16 6.55
N ASP A 82 -15.36 -5.47 5.42
CA ASP A 82 -16.13 -5.93 4.25
C ASP A 82 -15.34 -6.90 3.34
N ALA A 83 -14.01 -6.98 3.47
CA ALA A 83 -13.21 -7.87 2.63
C ALA A 83 -13.38 -9.36 2.96
N GLU A 84 -13.78 -9.69 4.20
CA GLU A 84 -14.11 -11.06 4.61
C GLU A 84 -15.54 -11.48 4.26
N LEU A 85 -16.45 -10.52 4.04
CA LEU A 85 -17.87 -10.82 3.79
C LEU A 85 -18.16 -11.24 2.35
N VAL A 86 -17.24 -11.01 1.40
CA VAL A 86 -17.43 -11.37 -0.02
C VAL A 86 -16.45 -12.48 -0.43
N GLY A 87 -16.53 -13.61 0.28
CA GLY A 87 -16.30 -14.97 -0.27
C GLY A 87 -15.10 -15.22 -1.17
N GLY A 88 -13.99 -14.48 -1.04
CA GLY A 88 -12.76 -14.71 -1.79
C GLY A 88 -12.85 -14.64 -3.31
N ILE A 89 -13.93 -14.11 -3.91
CA ILE A 89 -14.05 -14.01 -5.37
C ILE A 89 -13.34 -12.74 -5.87
N PRO A 90 -12.22 -12.85 -6.62
CA PRO A 90 -11.52 -11.70 -7.16
C PRO A 90 -12.40 -11.00 -8.19
N GLY A 91 -12.85 -9.78 -7.90
CA GLY A 91 -13.61 -8.94 -8.85
C GLY A 91 -14.97 -8.44 -8.37
N LEU A 92 -15.51 -8.99 -7.26
CA LEU A 92 -16.76 -8.51 -6.64
C LEU A 92 -16.50 -7.38 -5.61
N LYS A 93 -15.61 -6.43 -5.91
CA LYS A 93 -15.37 -5.27 -5.04
C LYS A 93 -16.36 -4.14 -5.37
N GLY A 94 -16.97 -3.56 -4.34
CA GLY A 94 -17.81 -2.35 -4.44
C GLY A 94 -19.32 -2.60 -4.40
N GLU A 95 -20.10 -1.65 -4.92
CA GLU A 95 -21.58 -1.63 -4.86
C GLU A 95 -22.24 -2.93 -5.33
N LEU A 96 -21.67 -3.59 -6.34
CA LEU A 96 -22.17 -4.88 -6.83
C LEU A 96 -22.09 -5.98 -5.76
N GLY A 97 -20.99 -6.05 -5.01
CA GLY A 97 -20.84 -7.01 -3.91
C GLY A 97 -21.88 -6.77 -2.81
N ARG A 98 -22.11 -5.50 -2.46
CA ARG A 98 -23.14 -5.09 -1.48
C ARG A 98 -24.53 -5.53 -1.93
N VAL A 99 -24.89 -5.26 -3.19
CA VAL A 99 -26.18 -5.65 -3.77
C VAL A 99 -26.35 -7.17 -3.83
N ILE A 100 -25.29 -7.92 -4.12
CA ILE A 100 -25.31 -9.39 -4.11
C ILE A 100 -25.57 -9.92 -2.71
N LEU A 101 -24.88 -9.38 -1.69
CA LEU A 101 -25.09 -9.78 -0.29
C LEU A 101 -26.51 -9.46 0.18
N GLU A 102 -27.01 -8.27 -0.11
CA GLU A 102 -28.37 -7.85 0.23
C GLU A 102 -29.42 -8.76 -0.40
N ARG A 103 -29.24 -9.15 -1.68
CA ARG A 103 -30.12 -10.11 -2.36
C ARG A 103 -30.05 -11.50 -1.74
N ALA A 104 -28.85 -11.97 -1.39
CA ALA A 104 -28.67 -13.27 -0.75
C ALA A 104 -29.39 -13.34 0.60
N GLN A 105 -29.25 -12.31 1.44
CA GLN A 105 -29.96 -12.21 2.73
C GLN A 105 -31.47 -12.19 2.55
N LYS A 106 -31.98 -11.41 1.58
CA LYS A 106 -33.41 -11.35 1.29
C LYS A 106 -33.97 -12.71 0.82
N HIS A 107 -33.19 -13.45 0.02
CA HIS A 107 -33.57 -14.78 -0.43
C HIS A 107 -33.59 -15.79 0.72
N GLU A 108 -32.62 -15.75 1.63
CA GLU A 108 -32.59 -16.62 2.81
C GLU A 108 -33.77 -16.33 3.76
N ALA A 109 -34.12 -15.06 3.96
CA ALA A 109 -35.28 -14.68 4.78
C ALA A 109 -36.60 -15.16 4.17
N ALA A 110 -36.77 -15.05 2.85
CA ALA A 110 -37.94 -15.58 2.15
C ALA A 110 -38.04 -17.10 2.27
N GLN A 111 -36.92 -17.83 2.12
CA GLN A 111 -36.90 -19.29 2.28
C GLN A 111 -37.26 -19.73 3.70
N LYS A 112 -36.82 -18.99 4.73
CA LYS A 112 -37.20 -19.27 6.12
C LYS A 112 -38.69 -19.03 6.37
N GLN A 113 -39.24 -17.95 5.84
CA GLN A 113 -40.69 -17.66 5.93
C GLN A 113 -41.53 -18.73 5.22
N ASP A 114 -41.15 -19.14 4.01
CA ASP A 114 -41.83 -20.23 3.29
C ASP A 114 -41.75 -21.56 4.05
N ALA A 115 -40.62 -21.84 4.71
CA ALA A 115 -40.45 -23.03 5.54
C ALA A 115 -41.33 -22.98 6.79
N ASP A 116 -41.34 -21.86 7.53
CA ASP A 116 -42.17 -21.68 8.73
C ASP A 116 -43.67 -21.73 8.38
N GLU A 117 -44.10 -21.10 7.29
CA GLU A 117 -45.49 -21.19 6.81
C GLU A 117 -45.89 -22.59 6.32
N SER A 118 -44.93 -23.38 5.84
CA SER A 118 -45.17 -24.76 5.47
C SER A 118 -45.31 -25.66 6.70
N ASP A 119 -44.51 -25.41 7.74
CA ASP A 119 -44.53 -26.16 9.00
C ASP A 119 -45.80 -25.83 9.79
N ASP A 120 -46.23 -24.56 9.82
CA ASP A 120 -47.49 -24.12 10.42
C ASP A 120 -48.72 -24.73 9.71
N ARG A 121 -48.68 -24.88 8.38
CA ARG A 121 -49.74 -25.58 7.63
C ARG A 121 -49.75 -27.08 7.86
N GLN A 122 -48.59 -27.66 8.16
CA GLN A 122 -48.42 -29.09 8.44
C GLN A 122 -48.59 -29.41 9.93
N TYR A 123 -48.67 -28.39 10.80
CA TYR A 123 -48.78 -28.55 12.24
C TYR A 123 -50.13 -29.18 12.61
N VAL A 124 -50.08 -30.44 13.03
CA VAL A 124 -51.23 -31.17 13.59
C VAL A 124 -51.00 -31.37 15.08
N ASN A 125 -51.93 -30.89 15.91
CA ASN A 125 -51.86 -31.03 17.37
C ASN A 125 -51.61 -32.50 17.77
N PRO A 126 -50.57 -32.78 18.58
CA PRO A 126 -50.18 -34.15 18.93
C PRO A 126 -51.26 -34.92 19.70
N GLU A 127 -52.10 -34.25 20.48
CA GLU A 127 -53.24 -34.89 21.16
C GLU A 127 -54.27 -35.42 20.15
N TYR A 128 -54.48 -34.70 19.04
CA TYR A 128 -55.39 -35.13 17.98
C TYR A 128 -54.86 -36.40 17.28
N LEU A 129 -53.54 -36.48 17.06
CA LEU A 129 -52.90 -37.68 16.49
C LEU A 129 -53.04 -38.88 17.43
N ASN A 130 -52.87 -38.67 18.74
CA ASN A 130 -53.01 -39.70 19.77
C ASN A 130 -54.45 -40.22 19.87
N VAL A 131 -55.44 -39.33 19.88
CA VAL A 131 -56.86 -39.70 19.89
C VAL A 131 -57.24 -40.44 18.60
N ARG A 132 -56.77 -39.98 17.43
CA ARG A 132 -56.99 -40.67 16.16
C ARG A 132 -56.38 -42.07 16.14
N ALA A 133 -55.17 -42.24 16.68
CA ALA A 133 -54.52 -43.54 16.77
C ALA A 133 -55.30 -44.50 17.68
N LYS A 134 -55.77 -44.03 18.83
CA LYS A 134 -56.63 -44.79 19.75
C LYS A 134 -57.96 -45.20 19.09
N LEU A 135 -58.61 -44.28 18.38
CA LEU A 135 -59.86 -44.58 17.66
C LEU A 135 -59.65 -45.56 16.50
N ARG A 136 -58.54 -45.48 15.76
CA ARG A 136 -58.19 -46.47 14.72
C ARG A 136 -57.94 -47.86 15.33
N ALA A 137 -57.28 -47.93 16.48
CA ALA A 137 -57.05 -49.19 17.18
C ALA A 137 -58.34 -49.81 17.71
N ALA A 138 -59.32 -48.99 18.11
CA ALA A 138 -60.63 -49.44 18.58
C ALA A 138 -61.62 -49.80 17.46
N ASN A 139 -61.51 -49.15 16.28
CA ASN A 139 -62.43 -49.31 15.15
C ASN A 139 -61.82 -50.06 13.94
N GLY A 140 -60.67 -50.72 14.11
CA GLY A 140 -60.08 -51.57 13.07
C GLY A 140 -60.95 -52.81 12.82
N PRO A 141 -61.24 -53.18 11.57
CA PRO A 141 -62.08 -54.35 11.28
C PRO A 141 -61.37 -55.62 11.78
N ASN A 142 -62.12 -56.47 12.48
CA ASN A 142 -61.77 -57.90 12.66
C ASN A 142 -61.74 -58.60 11.32
#